data_AF-A0A2J0KUD2-F1
#
_entry.id   AF-A0A2J0KUD2-F1
#
_cell.length_a   1.000
_cell.length_b   1.000
_cell.length_c   1.000
_cell.angle_alpha   90.00
_cell.angle_beta   90.00
_cell.angle_gamma   90.00
#
_symmetry.space_group_name_H-M   'P 1'
#
loop_
_entity.id
_entity.type
_entity.pdbx_description
1 polymer ?
#
loop_
_entity_poly.entity_id
_entity_poly.type
_entity_poly.pdbx_seq_one_letter_code
_entity_poly.pdbx_strand_id
1 'polypeptide(L)'
;MHIISAIKISYKNLMAAKFRSFLTILGIIIGVASLIIIMAIGQSAQALILDQVTGIGSDLIGVLPGASDEKGPPATALGISITSLKYEDLNALRDKKNVPEVLSGAGYVLGTNAVSYKGNNLNASFEGTTASYLEVENAELSSGRFFSKDEESDMSRVAVLGSKIVKDIFLEEDPLGKVIKLKDQNFVVIGIFKERGSTGFGVTSQDEAVFVPIKTAQKLLLGIDHLGFIVLKPKILNLFLRLKQV
;
A
#
# COMPACT_ATOMS: atom_id res chain seq x y z
N MET A 1 -17.09 -46.06 45.51
CA MET A 1 -17.96 -46.88 44.64
C MET A 1 -19.24 -46.17 44.15
N HIS A 2 -19.73 -45.10 44.80
CA HIS A 2 -21.01 -44.47 44.42
C HIS A 2 -20.99 -43.66 43.11
N ILE A 3 -19.90 -42.94 42.80
CA ILE A 3 -19.81 -42.10 41.58
C ILE A 3 -19.80 -42.96 40.30
N ILE A 4 -19.07 -44.07 40.32
CA ILE A 4 -18.98 -45.01 39.19
C ILE A 4 -20.36 -45.63 38.90
N SER A 5 -21.10 -46.01 39.95
CA SER A 5 -22.46 -46.52 39.81
C SER A 5 -23.43 -45.45 39.27
N ALA A 6 -23.30 -44.19 39.72
CA ALA A 6 -24.12 -43.09 39.22
C ALA A 6 -23.88 -42.82 37.72
N ILE A 7 -22.63 -42.80 37.27
CA ILE A 7 -22.27 -42.66 35.84
C ILE A 7 -22.85 -43.82 35.02
N LYS A 8 -22.75 -45.06 35.53
CA LYS A 8 -23.28 -46.25 34.85
C LYS A 8 -24.81 -46.23 34.72
N ILE A 9 -25.52 -45.74 35.73
CA ILE A 9 -26.97 -45.58 35.71
C ILE A 9 -27.38 -44.45 34.74
N SER A 10 -26.72 -43.29 34.80
CA SER A 10 -26.99 -42.17 33.88
C SER A 10 -26.74 -42.53 32.41
N TYR A 11 -25.68 -43.29 32.12
CA TYR A 11 -25.40 -43.79 30.77
C TYR A 11 -26.51 -44.73 30.27
N LYS A 12 -26.97 -45.66 31.12
CA LYS A 12 -28.07 -46.58 30.77
C LYS A 12 -29.38 -45.81 30.50
N ASN A 13 -29.65 -44.75 31.26
CA ASN A 13 -30.81 -43.88 31.08
C ASN A 13 -30.73 -43.05 29.78
N LEU A 14 -29.56 -42.50 29.44
CA LEU A 14 -29.33 -41.81 28.16
C LEU A 14 -29.55 -42.75 26.95
N MET A 15 -29.09 -43.99 27.07
CA MET A 15 -29.27 -45.07 26.08
C MET A 15 -30.72 -45.60 26.00
N ALA A 16 -31.53 -45.44 27.05
CA ALA A 16 -32.95 -45.79 27.01
C ALA A 16 -33.77 -44.75 26.23
N ALA A 17 -33.42 -43.46 26.36
CA ALA A 17 -34.09 -42.35 25.70
C ALA A 17 -33.30 -41.80 24.47
N LYS A 18 -32.83 -42.70 23.59
CA LYS A 18 -31.88 -42.39 22.50
C LYS A 18 -32.24 -41.15 21.69
N PHE A 19 -33.50 -41.01 21.28
CA PHE A 19 -33.95 -39.91 20.41
C PHE A 19 -33.91 -38.55 21.13
N ARG A 20 -34.37 -38.51 22.39
CA ARG A 20 -34.37 -37.29 23.20
C ARG A 20 -32.95 -36.85 23.56
N SER A 21 -32.10 -37.80 23.96
CA SER A 21 -30.68 -37.55 24.24
C SER A 21 -29.94 -37.07 22.98
N PHE A 22 -30.22 -37.65 21.82
CA PHE A 22 -29.61 -37.24 20.55
C PHE A 22 -30.01 -35.81 20.15
N LEU A 23 -31.30 -35.47 20.17
CA LEU A 23 -31.78 -34.13 19.80
C LEU A 23 -31.25 -33.03 20.70
N THR A 24 -31.14 -33.29 22.01
CA THR A 24 -30.62 -32.31 22.99
C THR A 24 -29.12 -32.07 22.80
N ILE A 25 -28.33 -33.13 22.61
CA ILE A 25 -26.89 -33.02 22.30
C ILE A 25 -26.69 -32.31 20.96
N LEU A 26 -27.49 -32.64 19.95
CA LEU A 26 -27.41 -32.02 18.63
C LEU A 26 -27.69 -30.51 18.70
N GLY A 27 -28.69 -30.10 19.47
CA GLY A 27 -28.99 -28.68 19.68
C GLY A 27 -27.83 -27.91 20.33
N ILE A 28 -27.19 -28.52 21.35
CA ILE A 28 -26.01 -27.93 22.01
C ILE A 28 -24.83 -27.84 21.04
N ILE A 29 -24.57 -28.89 20.26
CA ILE A 29 -23.47 -28.92 19.28
C ILE A 29 -23.68 -27.83 18.22
N ILE A 30 -24.87 -27.71 17.64
CA ILE A 30 -25.17 -26.69 16.63
C ILE A 30 -25.06 -25.28 17.23
N GLY A 31 -25.55 -25.08 18.47
CA GLY A 31 -25.47 -23.78 19.15
C GLY A 31 -24.03 -23.33 19.45
N VAL A 32 -23.19 -24.24 19.94
CA VAL A 32 -21.77 -23.93 20.19
C VAL A 32 -21.00 -23.77 18.88
N ALA A 33 -21.28 -24.60 17.88
CA ALA A 33 -20.64 -24.50 16.57
C ALA A 33 -20.96 -23.17 15.87
N SER A 34 -22.23 -22.73 15.88
CA SER A 34 -22.62 -21.46 15.27
C SER A 34 -21.97 -20.26 15.95
N LEU A 35 -21.85 -20.28 17.29
CA LEU A 35 -21.15 -19.25 18.05
C LEU A 35 -19.67 -19.17 17.66
N ILE A 36 -18.97 -20.31 17.63
CA ILE A 36 -17.54 -20.36 17.25
C ILE A 36 -17.34 -19.84 15.83
N ILE A 37 -18.20 -20.25 14.89
CA ILE A 37 -18.12 -19.81 13.49
C ILE A 37 -18.27 -18.29 13.40
N ILE A 38 -19.27 -17.71 14.05
CA ILE A 38 -19.52 -16.26 14.01
C ILE A 38 -18.33 -15.49 14.63
N MET A 39 -17.78 -15.97 15.74
CA MET A 39 -16.61 -15.32 16.37
C MET A 39 -15.37 -15.39 15.47
N ALA A 40 -15.11 -16.54 14.86
CA ALA A 40 -13.99 -16.72 13.95
C ALA A 40 -14.11 -15.81 12.71
N ILE A 41 -15.31 -15.72 12.12
CA ILE A 41 -15.58 -14.81 10.99
C ILE A 41 -15.38 -13.35 11.42
N GLY A 42 -15.90 -12.96 12.58
CA GLY A 42 -15.76 -11.58 13.08
C GLY A 42 -14.30 -11.17 13.28
N GLN A 43 -13.50 -12.04 13.91
CA GLN A 43 -12.07 -11.81 14.11
C GLN A 43 -11.30 -11.78 12.78
N SER A 44 -11.66 -12.65 11.84
CA SER A 44 -11.02 -12.69 10.52
C SER A 44 -11.34 -11.43 9.71
N ALA A 45 -12.59 -10.98 9.72
CA ALA A 45 -12.99 -9.75 9.07
C ALA A 45 -12.27 -8.53 9.68
N GLN A 46 -12.16 -8.47 11.01
CA GLN A 46 -11.41 -7.42 11.69
C GLN A 46 -9.93 -7.43 11.31
N ALA A 47 -9.29 -8.60 11.27
CA ALA A 47 -7.89 -8.74 10.88
C ALA A 47 -7.67 -8.29 9.42
N LEU A 48 -8.54 -8.72 8.50
CA LEU A 48 -8.47 -8.32 7.09
C LEU A 48 -8.62 -6.80 6.91
N ILE A 49 -9.54 -6.17 7.63
CA ILE A 49 -9.72 -4.71 7.58
C ILE A 49 -8.48 -4.01 8.15
N LEU A 50 -7.94 -4.50 9.27
CA LEU A 50 -6.74 -3.91 9.88
C LEU A 50 -5.52 -4.05 8.97
N ASP A 51 -5.31 -5.20 8.34
CA ASP A 51 -4.22 -5.44 7.39
C ASP A 51 -4.33 -4.52 6.17
N GLN A 52 -5.55 -4.29 5.65
CA GLN A 52 -5.76 -3.33 4.57
C GLN A 52 -5.45 -1.89 4.98
N VAL A 53 -5.87 -1.47 6.19
CA VAL A 53 -5.63 -0.11 6.68
C VAL A 53 -4.15 0.13 7.00
N THR A 54 -3.48 -0.84 7.64
CA THR A 54 -2.05 -0.74 7.94
C THR A 54 -1.19 -0.82 6.66
N GLY A 55 -1.63 -1.56 5.65
CA GLY A 55 -0.98 -1.67 4.35
C GLY A 55 -0.87 -0.34 3.59
N ILE A 56 -1.79 0.59 3.81
CA ILE A 56 -1.79 1.96 3.25
C ILE A 56 -0.81 2.89 3.99
N GLY A 57 -0.29 2.48 5.15
CA GLY A 57 0.51 3.32 6.03
C GLY A 57 -0.40 4.10 6.98
N SER A 58 -0.58 3.59 8.20
CA SER A 58 -1.39 4.24 9.25
C SER A 58 -0.79 5.55 9.79
N ASP A 59 0.33 5.98 9.22
CA ASP A 59 1.16 7.11 9.61
C ASP A 59 1.55 7.99 8.42
N LEU A 60 0.73 8.07 7.37
CA LEU A 60 1.00 8.92 6.21
C LEU A 60 -0.01 10.07 6.11
N ILE A 61 0.50 11.27 5.84
CA ILE A 61 -0.30 12.46 5.55
C ILE A 61 -0.11 12.83 4.09
N GLY A 62 -1.18 12.71 3.30
CA GLY A 62 -1.21 13.15 1.91
C GLY A 62 -1.56 14.63 1.79
N VAL A 63 -0.76 15.38 1.04
CA VAL A 63 -1.01 16.76 0.66
C VAL A 63 -1.28 16.80 -0.84
N LEU A 64 -2.52 17.16 -1.20
CA LEU A 64 -2.96 17.27 -2.58
C LEU A 64 -3.13 18.74 -2.99
N PRO A 65 -2.80 19.11 -4.24
CA PRO A 65 -3.08 20.43 -4.76
C PRO A 65 -4.59 20.63 -4.95
N GLY A 66 -5.01 21.88 -4.80
CA GLY A 66 -6.41 22.26 -4.93
C GLY A 66 -7.15 22.25 -3.60
N ALA A 67 -7.33 23.45 -3.04
CA ALA A 67 -8.24 23.61 -1.92
C ALA A 67 -9.64 23.15 -2.35
N SER A 68 -10.24 22.26 -1.56
CA SER A 68 -11.66 21.97 -1.69
C SER A 68 -12.39 23.18 -1.14
N ASP A 69 -13.24 23.81 -1.95
CA ASP A 69 -14.13 24.86 -1.46
C ASP A 69 -15.05 24.23 -0.40
N GLU A 70 -15.29 24.92 0.72
CA GLU A 70 -15.98 24.36 1.91
C GLU A 70 -17.41 23.86 1.60
N LYS A 71 -17.95 24.23 0.43
CA LYS A 71 -19.27 23.86 -0.09
C LYS A 71 -19.24 23.28 -1.52
N GLY A 72 -18.07 22.95 -2.06
CA GLY A 72 -17.92 22.49 -3.45
C GLY A 72 -17.17 21.16 -3.58
N PRO A 73 -17.40 20.38 -4.65
CA PRO A 73 -16.55 19.23 -4.95
C PRO A 73 -15.10 19.69 -5.16
N PRO A 74 -14.10 18.89 -4.78
CA PRO A 74 -12.69 19.23 -4.98
C PRO A 74 -12.42 19.62 -6.44
N ALA A 75 -11.59 20.63 -6.69
CA ALA A 75 -11.29 21.06 -8.06
C ALA A 75 -10.65 19.95 -8.93
N THR A 76 -9.98 18.97 -8.30
CA THR A 76 -9.53 17.72 -8.92
C THR A 76 -10.69 16.85 -9.42
N ALA A 77 -11.86 16.87 -8.78
CA ALA A 77 -13.08 16.20 -9.24
C ALA A 77 -13.73 16.89 -10.45
N LEU A 78 -13.35 18.15 -10.73
CA LEU A 78 -13.79 18.92 -11.90
C LEU A 78 -12.81 18.82 -13.08
N GLY A 79 -11.77 17.98 -12.99
CA GLY A 79 -10.77 17.80 -14.04
C GLY A 79 -9.80 18.97 -14.20
N ILE A 80 -9.75 19.89 -13.23
CA ILE A 80 -8.82 21.02 -13.24
C ILE A 80 -7.51 20.54 -12.60
N SER A 81 -6.45 20.45 -13.39
CA SER A 81 -5.11 20.18 -12.87
C SER A 81 -4.59 21.44 -12.18
N ILE A 82 -4.62 21.44 -10.84
CA ILE A 82 -4.07 22.53 -10.04
C ILE A 82 -2.57 22.27 -9.88
N THR A 83 -1.77 23.15 -10.47
CA THR A 83 -0.32 23.03 -10.57
C THR A 83 0.42 23.82 -9.49
N SER A 84 -0.27 24.18 -8.41
CA SER A 84 0.27 25.06 -7.37
C SER A 84 1.33 24.41 -6.49
N LEU A 85 1.32 23.07 -6.38
CA LEU A 85 2.23 22.34 -5.50
C LEU A 85 3.59 22.14 -6.19
N LYS A 86 4.65 22.68 -5.59
CA LYS A 86 6.00 22.68 -6.16
C LYS A 86 6.99 21.89 -5.30
N TYR A 87 8.15 21.60 -5.87
CA TYR A 87 9.26 20.97 -5.15
C TYR A 87 9.78 21.83 -3.99
N GLU A 88 9.65 23.16 -4.09
CA GLU A 88 9.97 24.09 -3.00
C GLU A 88 9.07 23.87 -1.77
N ASP A 89 7.79 23.59 -1.98
CA ASP A 89 6.85 23.28 -0.88
C ASP A 89 7.25 21.99 -0.18
N LEU A 90 7.67 20.97 -0.93
CA LEU A 90 8.19 19.73 -0.35
C LEU A 90 9.42 20.01 0.52
N ASN A 91 10.36 20.83 0.04
CA ASN A 91 11.55 21.20 0.83
C ASN A 91 11.17 21.99 2.08
N ALA A 92 10.21 22.91 1.98
CA ALA A 92 9.71 23.67 3.12
C ALA A 92 9.06 22.76 4.17
N LEU A 93 8.29 21.75 3.75
CA LEU A 93 7.65 20.76 4.63
C LEU A 93 8.64 19.78 5.27
N ARG A 94 9.76 19.50 4.60
CA ARG A 94 10.86 18.67 5.14
C ARG A 94 11.75 19.43 6.11
N ASP A 95 11.76 20.76 6.05
CA ASP A 95 12.53 21.57 6.99
C ASP A 95 11.91 21.50 8.38
N LYS A 96 12.67 20.95 9.33
CA LYS A 96 12.29 20.83 10.75
C LYS A 96 12.02 22.19 11.41
N LYS A 97 12.51 23.29 10.83
CA LYS A 97 12.19 24.64 11.32
C LYS A 97 10.74 25.02 11.07
N ASN A 98 10.16 24.58 9.95
CA ASN A 98 8.78 24.86 9.60
C ASN A 98 7.85 23.81 10.19
N VAL A 99 8.21 22.53 10.07
CA VAL A 99 7.39 21.41 10.54
C VAL A 99 8.24 20.43 11.37
N PRO A 100 8.38 20.65 12.69
CA PRO A 100 9.25 19.85 13.55
C PRO A 100 8.77 18.41 13.74
N GLU A 101 7.48 18.15 13.51
CA GLU A 101 6.86 16.84 13.67
C GLU A 101 6.97 15.96 12.42
N VAL A 102 7.56 16.40 11.31
CA VAL A 102 7.73 15.55 10.12
C VAL A 102 9.08 14.82 10.18
N LEU A 103 9.06 13.49 10.03
CA LEU A 103 10.26 12.65 9.94
C LEU A 103 10.87 12.70 8.53
N SER A 104 10.03 12.43 7.52
CA SER A 104 10.44 12.39 6.12
C SER A 104 9.26 12.74 5.23
N GLY A 105 9.53 13.13 3.99
CA GLY A 105 8.52 13.50 3.02
C GLY A 105 8.96 13.11 1.62
N ALA A 106 8.02 12.61 0.83
CA ALA A 106 8.22 12.25 -0.56
C ALA A 106 7.25 13.00 -1.46
N GLY A 107 7.74 13.51 -2.58
CA GLY A 107 6.93 14.12 -3.62
C GLY A 107 6.64 13.10 -4.71
N TYR A 108 5.52 13.26 -5.39
CA TYR A 108 5.03 12.30 -6.37
C TYR A 108 4.47 12.97 -7.61
N VAL A 109 4.73 12.37 -8.76
CA VAL A 109 4.05 12.65 -10.02
C VAL A 109 3.65 11.32 -10.66
N LEU A 110 2.40 11.24 -11.10
CA LEU A 110 1.85 10.04 -11.73
C LEU A 110 1.65 10.27 -13.21
N GLY A 111 1.82 9.20 -13.98
CA GLY A 111 1.35 9.15 -15.35
C GLY A 111 1.24 7.71 -15.83
N THR A 112 0.70 7.53 -17.03
CA THR A 112 0.60 6.22 -17.67
C THR A 112 1.27 6.30 -19.02
N ASN A 113 2.15 5.34 -19.33
CA ASN A 113 2.85 5.27 -20.60
C ASN A 113 3.16 3.80 -20.95
N ALA A 114 3.45 3.58 -22.23
CA ALA A 114 3.95 2.30 -22.71
C ALA A 114 5.37 2.04 -22.18
N VAL A 115 5.58 0.86 -21.58
CA VAL A 115 6.85 0.30 -21.19
C VAL A 115 7.18 -0.84 -22.14
N SER A 116 8.34 -0.77 -22.78
CA SER A 116 8.76 -1.77 -23.75
C SER A 116 10.17 -2.28 -23.51
N TYR A 117 10.36 -3.57 -23.81
CA TYR A 117 11.63 -4.28 -23.74
C TYR A 117 11.65 -5.42 -24.76
N LYS A 118 12.67 -5.47 -25.62
CA LYS A 118 12.87 -6.52 -26.65
C LYS A 118 11.62 -6.89 -27.49
N GLY A 119 10.73 -5.93 -27.75
CA GLY A 119 9.51 -6.14 -28.53
C GLY A 119 8.25 -6.45 -27.70
N ASN A 120 8.38 -6.73 -26.41
CA ASN A 120 7.26 -6.76 -25.47
C ASN A 120 6.87 -5.33 -25.13
N ASN A 121 5.58 -5.02 -25.15
CA ASN A 121 5.06 -3.69 -24.82
C ASN A 121 3.86 -3.83 -23.88
N LEU A 122 3.88 -3.09 -22.79
CA LEU A 122 2.84 -3.07 -21.76
C LEU A 122 2.53 -1.62 -21.39
N ASN A 123 1.26 -1.24 -21.35
CA ASN A 123 0.88 0.03 -20.76
C ASN A 123 0.92 -0.10 -19.23
N ALA A 124 1.81 0.65 -18.60
CA ALA A 124 1.97 0.64 -17.16
C ALA A 124 1.89 2.07 -16.60
N SER A 125 1.53 2.15 -15.33
CA SER A 125 1.67 3.41 -14.60
C SER A 125 3.14 3.64 -14.29
N PHE A 126 3.58 4.89 -14.37
CA PHE A 126 4.89 5.29 -13.87
C PHE A 126 4.71 6.34 -12.78
N GLU A 127 5.62 6.29 -11.82
CA GLU A 127 5.60 7.13 -10.64
C GLU A 127 6.96 7.80 -10.50
N GLY A 128 6.96 9.12 -10.66
CA GLY A 128 8.13 9.94 -10.37
C GLY A 128 8.15 10.26 -8.89
N THR A 129 9.12 9.72 -8.16
CA THR A 129 9.23 9.94 -6.71
C THR A 129 10.62 10.38 -6.28
N THR A 130 10.72 10.83 -5.03
CA THR A 130 11.99 11.22 -4.40
C THR A 130 12.71 10.02 -3.80
N ALA A 131 14.02 10.14 -3.56
CA ALA A 131 14.84 9.09 -2.96
C ALA A 131 14.36 8.66 -1.54
N SER A 132 13.56 9.49 -0.87
CA SER A 132 12.94 9.19 0.43
C SER A 132 11.72 8.26 0.37
N TYR A 133 11.30 7.81 -0.81
CA TYR A 133 10.14 6.91 -0.97
C TYR A 133 10.20 5.69 -0.05
N LEU A 134 11.35 4.99 -0.01
CA LEU A 134 11.50 3.80 0.83
C LEU A 134 11.30 4.09 2.33
N GLU A 135 11.77 5.25 2.80
CA GLU A 135 11.64 5.66 4.21
C GLU A 135 10.21 6.05 4.56
N VAL A 136 9.50 6.68 3.62
CA VAL A 136 8.12 7.14 3.79
C VAL A 136 7.16 5.95 3.77
N GLU A 137 7.16 5.18 2.68
CA GLU A 137 6.19 4.10 2.40
C GLU A 137 6.54 2.75 3.05
N ASN A 138 7.69 2.67 3.74
CA ASN A 138 8.27 1.42 4.27
C ASN A 138 8.37 0.33 3.19
N ALA A 139 8.70 0.71 1.96
CA ALA A 139 8.78 -0.22 0.84
C ALA A 139 10.06 -1.07 0.92
N GLU A 140 9.94 -2.36 0.58
CA GLU A 140 11.06 -3.29 0.53
C GLU A 140 11.44 -3.61 -0.92
N LEU A 141 12.73 -3.71 -1.18
CA LEU A 141 13.24 -4.17 -2.46
C LEU A 141 13.49 -5.68 -2.42
N SER A 142 13.07 -6.38 -3.47
CA SER A 142 13.41 -7.79 -3.66
C SER A 142 14.87 -7.93 -4.09
N SER A 143 15.31 -7.07 -5.02
CA SER A 143 16.62 -7.15 -5.64
C SER A 143 17.11 -5.77 -6.07
N GLY A 144 18.44 -5.58 -6.10
CA GLY A 144 19.07 -4.33 -6.52
C GLY A 144 19.00 -3.24 -5.45
N ARG A 145 18.84 -1.97 -5.88
CA ARG A 145 18.81 -0.79 -5.01
C ARG A 145 17.80 0.24 -5.49
N PHE A 146 17.45 1.18 -4.61
CA PHE A 146 16.74 2.39 -5.00
C PHE A 146 17.72 3.45 -5.51
N PHE A 147 17.18 4.50 -6.14
CA PHE A 147 17.99 5.62 -6.60
C PHE A 147 18.39 6.54 -5.43
N SER A 148 19.58 7.14 -5.52
CA SER A 148 20.11 8.06 -4.53
C SER A 148 19.57 9.49 -4.72
N LYS A 149 19.82 10.36 -3.74
CA LYS A 149 19.50 11.80 -3.85
C LYS A 149 20.30 12.52 -4.95
N ASP A 150 21.50 12.03 -5.24
CA ASP A 150 22.34 12.56 -6.33
C ASP A 150 21.74 12.16 -7.68
N GLU A 151 21.33 10.90 -7.83
CA GLU A 151 20.64 10.42 -9.04
C GLU A 151 19.29 11.13 -9.27
N GLU A 152 18.57 11.46 -8.19
CA GLU A 152 17.39 12.31 -8.24
C GLU A 152 17.72 13.72 -8.73
N SER A 153 18.83 14.29 -8.26
CA SER A 153 19.23 15.66 -8.59
C SER A 153 19.77 15.79 -10.02
N ASP A 154 20.50 14.79 -10.49
CA ASP A 154 21.16 14.73 -11.79
C ASP A 154 20.22 14.33 -12.94
N MET A 155 18.93 14.12 -12.65
CA MET A 155 17.94 13.60 -13.61
C MET A 155 18.41 12.27 -14.24
N SER A 156 18.98 11.40 -13.40
CA SER A 156 19.46 10.10 -13.86
C SER A 156 18.32 9.27 -14.45
N ARG A 157 18.61 8.55 -15.53
CA ARG A 157 17.66 7.70 -16.25
C ARG A 157 17.70 6.29 -15.69
N VAL A 158 17.33 6.18 -14.42
CA VAL A 158 17.24 4.91 -13.70
C VAL A 158 15.79 4.60 -13.37
N ALA A 159 15.46 3.31 -13.32
CA ALA A 159 14.12 2.83 -13.00
C ALA A 159 14.18 1.71 -11.97
N VAL A 160 13.16 1.67 -11.11
CA VAL A 160 12.89 0.57 -10.18
C VAL A 160 11.53 0.01 -10.55
N LEU A 161 11.45 -1.31 -10.72
CA LEU A 161 10.25 -1.96 -11.26
C LEU A 161 9.41 -2.61 -10.17
N GLY A 162 8.09 -2.51 -10.32
CA GLY A 162 7.15 -3.36 -9.61
C GLY A 162 7.27 -4.83 -10.02
N SER A 163 6.94 -5.72 -9.09
CA SER A 163 7.09 -7.17 -9.25
C SER A 163 6.29 -7.74 -10.44
N LYS A 164 5.11 -7.18 -10.73
CA LYS A 164 4.25 -7.61 -11.86
C LYS A 164 4.77 -7.11 -13.20
N ILE A 165 5.32 -5.89 -13.26
CA ILE A 165 5.98 -5.36 -14.46
C ILE A 165 7.14 -6.26 -14.89
N VAL A 166 7.92 -6.77 -13.94
CA VAL A 166 9.01 -7.71 -14.24
C VAL A 166 8.48 -9.00 -14.84
N LYS A 167 7.45 -9.62 -14.22
CA LYS A 167 6.84 -10.87 -14.71
C LYS A 167 6.29 -10.70 -16.14
N ASP A 168 5.61 -9.58 -16.43
CA ASP A 168 4.94 -9.37 -17.71
C ASP A 168 5.91 -8.99 -18.84
N ILE A 169 6.97 -8.22 -18.54
CA ILE A 169 7.88 -7.68 -19.57
C ILE A 169 9.13 -8.54 -19.75
N PHE A 170 9.72 -9.03 -18.65
CA PHE A 170 10.98 -9.76 -18.63
C PHE A 170 10.81 -11.29 -18.54
N LEU A 171 9.61 -11.78 -18.22
CA LEU A 171 9.28 -13.20 -18.06
C LEU A 171 10.20 -13.87 -17.02
N GLU A 172 11.25 -14.58 -17.47
CA GLU A 172 12.24 -15.25 -16.62
C GLU A 172 13.65 -14.64 -16.72
N GLU A 173 13.83 -13.55 -17.48
CA GLU A 173 15.12 -12.85 -17.57
C GLU A 173 15.33 -11.93 -16.35
N ASP A 174 16.56 -11.87 -15.83
CA ASP A 174 16.93 -10.91 -14.78
C ASP A 174 16.84 -9.48 -15.34
N PRO A 175 15.97 -8.60 -14.78
CA PRO A 175 15.80 -7.25 -15.29
C PRO A 175 16.93 -6.31 -14.82
N LEU A 176 17.73 -6.67 -13.81
CA LEU A 176 18.75 -5.77 -13.27
C LEU A 176 19.83 -5.43 -14.31
N GLY A 177 20.16 -4.15 -14.41
CA GLY A 177 21.13 -3.61 -15.38
C GLY A 177 20.63 -3.55 -16.82
N LYS A 178 19.40 -4.03 -17.10
CA LYS A 178 18.80 -3.96 -18.44
C LYS A 178 18.22 -2.59 -18.71
N VAL A 179 18.07 -2.26 -19.98
CA VAL A 179 17.49 -1.00 -20.42
C VAL A 179 16.05 -1.25 -20.85
N ILE A 180 15.09 -0.60 -20.19
CA ILE A 180 13.70 -0.51 -20.63
C ILE A 180 13.46 0.81 -21.34
N LYS A 181 12.53 0.81 -22.29
CA LYS A 181 12.04 2.02 -22.92
C LYS A 181 10.70 2.39 -22.32
N LEU A 182 10.64 3.49 -21.58
CA LEU A 182 9.41 4.07 -21.03
C LEU A 182 9.06 5.30 -21.86
N LYS A 183 7.89 5.29 -22.52
CA LYS A 183 7.51 6.27 -23.54
C LYS A 183 8.55 6.27 -24.69
N ASP A 184 9.36 7.31 -24.78
CA ASP A 184 10.43 7.47 -25.78
C ASP A 184 11.84 7.57 -25.18
N GLN A 185 11.98 7.26 -23.89
CA GLN A 185 13.23 7.39 -23.17
C GLN A 185 13.70 6.04 -22.62
N ASN A 186 15.02 5.84 -22.68
CA ASN A 186 15.68 4.64 -22.17
C ASN A 186 16.05 4.83 -20.71
N PHE A 187 15.68 3.86 -19.87
CA PHE A 187 15.99 3.80 -18.44
C PHE A 187 16.70 2.50 -18.10
N VAL A 188 17.72 2.59 -17.26
CA VAL A 188 18.42 1.42 -16.72
C VAL A 188 17.69 0.94 -15.48
N VAL A 189 17.34 -0.34 -15.44
CA VAL A 189 16.71 -0.97 -14.28
C VAL A 189 17.77 -1.21 -13.21
N ILE A 190 17.60 -0.61 -12.03
CA ILE A 190 18.55 -0.70 -10.91
C ILE A 190 18.00 -1.47 -9.71
N GLY A 191 16.70 -1.73 -9.68
CA GLY A 191 16.05 -2.40 -8.57
C GLY A 191 14.67 -2.96 -8.92
N ILE A 192 14.21 -3.87 -8.07
CA ILE A 192 12.89 -4.50 -8.16
C ILE A 192 12.25 -4.44 -6.78
N PHE A 193 11.01 -4.00 -6.71
CA PHE A 193 10.24 -4.04 -5.47
C PHE A 193 9.82 -5.46 -5.10
N LYS A 194 9.80 -5.74 -3.80
CA LYS A 194 9.21 -6.96 -3.26
C LYS A 194 7.71 -6.90 -3.46
N GLU A 195 7.14 -8.03 -3.87
CA GLU A 195 5.70 -8.18 -4.08
C GLU A 195 4.96 -7.89 -2.77
N ARG A 196 4.14 -6.82 -2.77
CA ARG A 196 3.33 -6.40 -1.60
C ARG A 196 1.86 -6.78 -1.79
N GLY A 197 1.45 -7.15 -3.00
CA GLY A 197 0.07 -7.42 -3.36
C GLY A 197 -0.72 -6.14 -3.58
N SER A 198 -1.87 -6.22 -4.24
CA SER A 198 -2.80 -5.09 -4.37
C SER A 198 -3.22 -4.65 -2.97
N THR A 199 -2.83 -3.44 -2.57
CA THR A 199 -3.51 -2.72 -1.50
C THR A 199 -4.98 -2.61 -1.93
N GLY A 200 -5.90 -3.07 -1.07
CA GLY A 200 -7.32 -2.99 -1.35
C GLY A 200 -7.73 -1.55 -1.63
N PHE A 201 -8.73 -1.38 -2.52
CA PHE A 201 -9.28 -0.11 -3.00
C PHE A 201 -8.52 0.64 -4.11
N GLY A 202 -8.19 -0.03 -5.23
CA GLY A 202 -8.04 0.64 -6.53
C GLY A 202 -6.96 1.73 -6.64
N VAL A 203 -6.11 1.89 -5.64
CA VAL A 203 -4.88 2.67 -5.69
C VAL A 203 -3.88 1.80 -6.44
N THR A 204 -3.20 2.38 -7.44
CA THR A 204 -2.23 1.67 -8.28
C THR A 204 -1.29 0.86 -7.41
N SER A 205 -1.28 -0.46 -7.60
CA SER A 205 -0.39 -1.33 -6.85
C SER A 205 1.05 -0.95 -7.17
N GLN A 206 1.90 -0.84 -6.14
CA GLN A 206 3.35 -0.71 -6.29
C GLN A 206 3.91 -1.80 -7.23
N ASP A 207 3.25 -2.96 -7.31
CA ASP A 207 3.62 -4.07 -8.18
C ASP A 207 3.44 -3.78 -9.68
N GLU A 208 2.54 -2.87 -10.04
CA GLU A 208 2.15 -2.52 -11.42
C GLU A 208 2.72 -1.19 -11.90
N ALA A 209 3.59 -0.57 -11.10
CA ALA A 209 4.17 0.73 -11.39
C ALA A 209 5.68 0.66 -11.69
N VAL A 210 6.14 1.61 -12.51
CA VAL A 210 7.55 1.87 -12.76
C VAL A 210 7.97 3.14 -12.03
N PHE A 211 8.92 3.03 -11.12
CA PHE A 211 9.39 4.13 -10.31
C PHE A 211 10.63 4.75 -10.91
N VAL A 212 10.64 6.06 -11.08
CA VAL A 212 11.77 6.83 -11.62
C VAL A 212 12.00 8.07 -10.76
N PRO A 213 13.19 8.70 -10.83
CA PRO A 213 13.41 9.92 -10.08
C PRO A 213 12.49 11.05 -10.50
N ILE A 214 12.00 11.82 -9.52
CA ILE A 214 10.95 12.82 -9.71
C ILE A 214 11.28 13.87 -10.77
N LYS A 215 12.51 14.41 -10.76
CA LYS A 215 12.94 15.41 -11.75
C LYS A 215 12.97 14.83 -13.15
N THR A 216 13.39 13.57 -13.27
CA THR A 216 13.41 12.82 -14.54
C THR A 216 12.00 12.64 -15.08
N ALA A 217 11.04 12.24 -14.24
CA ALA A 217 9.63 12.13 -14.64
C ALA A 217 9.03 13.49 -15.06
N GLN A 218 9.21 14.52 -14.24
CA GLN A 218 8.69 15.86 -14.48
C GLN A 218 9.20 16.43 -15.80
N LYS A 219 10.51 16.40 -16.03
CA LYS A 219 11.13 17.04 -17.21
C LYS A 219 11.07 16.18 -18.47
N LEU A 220 11.36 14.88 -18.38
CA LEU A 220 11.51 14.03 -19.58
C LEU A 220 10.21 13.33 -20.00
N LEU A 221 9.32 13.02 -19.06
CA LEU A 221 8.10 12.25 -19.36
C LEU A 221 6.86 13.14 -19.49
N LEU A 222 6.69 14.07 -18.55
CA LEU A 222 5.47 14.88 -18.41
C LEU A 222 5.61 16.31 -18.95
N GLY A 223 6.82 16.88 -18.94
CA GLY A 223 7.04 18.28 -19.34
C GLY A 223 6.43 19.28 -18.34
N ILE A 224 6.36 18.92 -17.06
CA ILE A 224 5.78 19.72 -15.97
C ILE A 224 6.83 20.14 -14.95
N ASP A 225 6.50 21.11 -14.10
CA ASP A 225 7.33 21.61 -13.00
C ASP A 225 6.63 21.54 -11.62
N HIS A 226 5.43 20.98 -11.56
CA HIS A 226 4.64 20.81 -10.34
C HIS A 226 4.61 19.35 -9.88
N LEU A 227 4.22 19.15 -8.63
CA LEU A 227 3.98 17.85 -8.01
C LEU A 227 2.50 17.49 -8.10
N GLY A 228 2.21 16.21 -8.27
CA GLY A 228 0.84 15.69 -8.23
C GLY A 228 0.32 15.60 -6.80
N PHE A 229 1.15 15.10 -5.88
CA PHE A 229 0.88 15.08 -4.45
C PHE A 229 2.19 14.96 -3.66
N ILE A 230 2.13 15.24 -2.37
CA ILE A 230 3.21 15.00 -1.41
C ILE A 230 2.69 14.05 -0.34
N VAL A 231 3.51 13.09 0.08
CA VAL A 231 3.24 12.26 1.26
C VAL A 231 4.28 12.58 2.32
N LEU A 232 3.80 12.89 3.52
CA LEU A 232 4.62 13.15 4.69
C LEU A 232 4.45 12.03 5.71
N LYS A 233 5.57 11.60 6.28
CA LYS A 233 5.60 10.71 7.44
C LYS A 233 5.81 11.57 8.69
N PRO A 234 4.80 11.76 9.55
CA PRO A 234 4.98 12.42 10.81
C PRO A 234 5.75 11.52 11.79
N LYS A 235 6.50 12.14 12.67
CA LYS A 235 7.05 11.54 13.88
C LYS A 235 5.86 11.16 14.75
N ILE A 236 5.58 9.87 14.84
CA ILE A 236 4.53 9.36 15.73
C ILE A 236 4.92 9.71 17.17
N LEU A 237 4.41 10.83 17.67
CA LEU A 237 4.33 11.12 19.09
C LEU A 237 2.91 10.78 19.51
N ASN A 238 2.64 9.49 19.76
CA ASN A 238 1.41 9.00 20.41
C ASN A 238 0.16 9.85 20.10
N LEU A 239 -0.20 10.02 18.81
CA LEU A 239 -1.37 10.82 18.44
C LEU A 239 -2.66 10.24 19.06
N PHE A 240 -2.66 8.93 19.33
CA PHE A 240 -3.70 8.22 20.07
C PHE A 240 -3.87 8.64 21.54
N LEU A 241 -2.85 9.20 22.21
CA LEU A 241 -2.98 9.65 23.60
C LEU A 241 -3.62 11.03 23.73
N ARG A 242 -3.57 11.88 22.69
CA ARG A 242 -4.16 13.23 22.74
C ARG A 242 -5.66 13.24 22.48
N LEU A 243 -6.17 12.32 21.66
CA LEU A 243 -7.62 12.20 21.40
C LEU A 243 -8.39 11.50 22.53
N LYS A 244 -7.71 10.86 23.49
CA LYS A 244 -8.33 10.27 24.68
C LYS A 244 -8.55 11.25 25.85
N GLN A 245 -8.20 12.53 25.67
CA GLN A 245 -8.34 13.58 26.69
C GLN A 245 -9.41 14.63 26.37
N VAL A 246 -10.32 14.36 25.43
CA VAL A 246 -11.53 15.16 25.20
C VAL A 246 -12.77 14.30 25.41
#